data_AF-A0A7H2Q4W7-F1
#
_entry.id   AF-A0A7H2Q4W7-F1
#
_cell.length_a   1.000
_cell.length_b   1.000
_cell.length_c   1.000
_cell.angle_alpha   90.00
_cell.angle_beta   90.00
_cell.angle_gamma   90.00
#
_symmetry.space_group_name_H-M   'P 1'
#
loop_
_entity.id
_entity.type
_entity.pdbx_description
1 polymer ?
#
loop_
_entity_poly.entity_id
_entity_poly.type
_entity_poly.pdbx_seq_one_letter_code
_entity_poly.pdbx_strand_id
1 'polypeptide(L)'
;MQQSLQIVELIINSSNLPEKFIIIVVAIAFSLITLSYIKKQEFFTDALSLYTKYINRKINRIKSYIAAGNLSAEQVKRLQHRIEILTLQALLKLNNNDLDFLKFFNGYENVIHARMLYLNAYNLVQFNEEKKIIELKNPIDEANAENRANLGDLIFGLNILASYLIFLIPVVFFPENVTPHNVFWILAIIFPLMSLQIFAGYKIGKFMRRKKHALELIKLKRIDSTENNTIPIETNNNPNENNIISIETKSNPIDINKIPDEANKVTIKVKKN
;
A
#
# COMPACT_ATOMS: atom_id res chain seq x y z
N MET A 1 -11.54 -0.32 -25.65
CA MET A 1 -11.38 1.12 -25.98
C MET A 1 -12.28 1.50 -27.13
N GLN A 2 -12.28 0.76 -28.25
CA GLN A 2 -13.25 0.96 -29.35
C GLN A 2 -14.72 0.77 -28.93
N GLN A 3 -15.05 -0.30 -28.20
CA GLN A 3 -16.44 -0.58 -27.80
C GLN A 3 -17.04 0.49 -26.87
N SER A 4 -16.23 1.07 -25.97
CA SER A 4 -16.69 2.13 -25.05
C SER A 4 -16.91 3.47 -25.77
N LEU A 5 -16.13 3.75 -26.83
CA LEU A 5 -16.32 4.94 -27.66
C LEU A 5 -17.58 4.81 -28.52
N GLN A 6 -17.82 3.63 -29.10
CA GLN A 6 -19.01 3.36 -29.92
C GLN A 6 -20.31 3.52 -29.12
N ILE A 7 -20.34 3.09 -27.84
CA ILE A 7 -21.52 3.27 -26.99
C ILE A 7 -21.81 4.75 -26.71
N VAL A 8 -20.76 5.57 -26.50
CA VAL A 8 -20.92 7.02 -26.28
C VAL A 8 -21.43 7.71 -27.54
N GLU A 9 -20.89 7.34 -28.70
CA GLU A 9 -21.28 7.87 -30.00
C GLU A 9 -22.75 7.53 -30.34
N LEU A 10 -23.18 6.31 -30.00
CA LEU A 10 -24.53 5.83 -30.22
C LEU A 10 -25.55 6.51 -29.29
N ILE A 11 -25.17 6.86 -28.06
CA ILE A 11 -26.03 7.61 -27.13
C ILE A 11 -26.16 9.08 -27.57
N ILE A 12 -25.07 9.71 -28.01
CA ILE A 12 -25.08 11.10 -28.50
C ILE A 12 -25.96 11.23 -29.75
N ASN A 13 -25.84 10.29 -30.70
CA ASN A 13 -26.55 10.36 -31.98
C ASN A 13 -28.02 9.90 -31.91
N SER A 14 -28.44 9.16 -30.87
CA SER A 14 -29.80 8.61 -30.79
C SER A 14 -30.77 9.41 -29.93
N SER A 15 -30.32 10.46 -29.23
CA SER A 15 -31.12 11.12 -28.21
C SER A 15 -31.56 12.55 -28.58
N ASN A 16 -32.87 12.79 -28.62
CA ASN A 16 -33.48 14.13 -28.48
C ASN A 16 -33.37 14.62 -27.02
N LEU A 17 -32.26 14.33 -26.34
CA LEU A 17 -32.05 14.74 -24.97
C LEU A 17 -31.66 16.22 -24.97
N PRO A 18 -32.24 17.04 -24.08
CA PRO A 18 -31.79 18.41 -23.90
C PRO A 18 -30.27 18.43 -23.66
N GLU A 19 -29.58 19.40 -24.22
CA GLU A 19 -28.11 19.51 -24.24
C GLU A 19 -27.46 19.27 -22.85
N LYS A 20 -28.16 19.67 -21.78
CA LYS A 20 -27.77 19.45 -20.38
C LYS A 20 -27.62 17.96 -20.01
N PHE A 21 -28.41 17.06 -20.58
CA PHE A 21 -28.33 15.62 -20.33
C PHE A 21 -27.21 14.96 -21.12
N ILE A 22 -26.87 15.45 -22.32
CA ILE A 22 -25.74 14.96 -23.10
C ILE A 22 -24.43 15.19 -22.33
N ILE A 23 -24.28 16.37 -21.69
CA ILE A 23 -23.13 16.70 -20.84
C ILE A 23 -23.00 15.73 -19.66
N ILE A 24 -24.12 15.36 -19.02
CA ILE A 24 -24.14 14.40 -17.91
C ILE A 24 -23.70 13.00 -18.38
N VAL A 25 -24.20 12.52 -19.53
CA VAL A 25 -23.80 11.21 -20.06
C VAL A 25 -22.32 11.19 -20.44
N VAL A 26 -21.81 12.24 -21.08
CA VAL A 26 -20.39 12.36 -21.43
C VAL A 26 -19.52 12.40 -20.17
N ALA A 27 -19.94 13.12 -19.12
CA ALA A 27 -19.24 13.12 -17.84
C ALA A 27 -19.20 11.73 -17.20
N ILE A 28 -20.31 10.98 -17.19
CA ILE A 28 -20.37 9.60 -16.70
C ILE A 28 -19.43 8.68 -17.51
N ALA A 29 -19.44 8.79 -18.84
CA ALA A 29 -18.57 8.00 -19.70
C ALA A 29 -17.08 8.31 -19.47
N PHE A 30 -16.71 9.59 -19.37
CA PHE A 30 -15.35 10.02 -19.07
C PHE A 30 -14.89 9.54 -17.68
N SER A 31 -15.81 9.50 -16.71
CA SER A 31 -15.57 8.96 -15.37
C SER A 31 -15.22 7.48 -15.40
N LEU A 32 -15.98 6.68 -16.15
CA LEU A 32 -15.72 5.25 -16.32
C LEU A 32 -14.38 5.00 -17.03
N ILE A 33 -14.03 5.83 -18.01
CA ILE A 33 -12.75 5.74 -18.73
C ILE A 33 -11.57 6.09 -17.82
N THR A 34 -11.64 7.19 -17.08
CA THR A 34 -10.58 7.61 -16.15
C THR A 34 -10.41 6.63 -14.99
N LEU A 35 -11.50 6.10 -14.42
CA LEU A 35 -11.46 5.00 -13.45
C LEU A 35 -10.79 3.74 -14.03
N SER A 36 -11.11 3.37 -15.27
CA SER A 36 -10.43 2.25 -15.95
C SER A 36 -8.96 2.55 -16.23
N TYR A 37 -8.60 3.80 -16.50
CA TYR A 37 -7.22 4.21 -16.78
C TYR A 37 -6.38 4.23 -15.52
N ILE A 38 -6.90 4.76 -14.41
CA ILE A 38 -6.25 4.72 -13.09
C ILE A 38 -6.07 3.28 -12.60
N LYS A 39 -7.02 2.39 -12.87
CA LYS A 39 -6.88 0.95 -12.57
C LYS A 39 -5.80 0.26 -13.42
N LYS A 40 -5.50 0.77 -14.62
CA LYS A 40 -4.52 0.21 -15.56
C LYS A 40 -3.13 0.82 -15.43
N GLN A 41 -3.07 2.11 -15.14
CA GLN A 41 -1.84 2.84 -14.96
C GLN A 41 -1.30 2.56 -13.57
N GLU A 42 -0.11 2.00 -13.57
CA GLU A 42 0.81 1.77 -12.49
C GLU A 42 1.22 3.03 -11.68
N PHE A 43 0.43 4.11 -11.68
CA PHE A 43 0.75 5.37 -11.00
C PHE A 43 1.06 5.20 -9.50
N PHE A 44 0.44 4.20 -8.86
CA PHE A 44 0.73 3.84 -7.47
C PHE A 44 1.86 2.81 -7.30
N THR A 45 2.29 2.11 -8.36
CA THR A 45 3.45 1.22 -8.29
C THR A 45 4.73 2.03 -8.12
N ASP A 46 4.82 3.23 -8.69
CA ASP A 46 5.95 4.16 -8.51
C ASP A 46 6.14 4.60 -7.06
N ALA A 47 5.06 4.93 -6.34
CA ALA A 47 5.16 5.25 -4.92
C ALA A 47 5.66 4.05 -4.09
N LEU A 48 5.24 2.84 -4.46
CA LEU A 48 5.69 1.62 -3.80
C LEU A 48 7.11 1.21 -4.22
N SER A 49 7.55 1.55 -5.43
CA SER A 49 8.91 1.28 -5.92
C SER A 49 9.92 2.14 -5.17
N LEU A 50 9.55 3.37 -4.80
CA LEU A 50 10.35 4.24 -3.93
C LEU A 50 10.57 3.62 -2.54
N TYR A 51 9.53 3.02 -1.94
CA TYR A 51 9.65 2.30 -0.66
C TYR A 51 10.64 1.14 -0.77
N THR A 52 10.49 0.28 -1.77
CA THR A 52 11.41 -0.85 -2.01
C THR A 52 12.83 -0.36 -2.24
N LYS A 53 13.03 0.71 -3.03
CA LYS A 53 14.34 1.32 -3.26
C LYS A 53 14.96 1.86 -1.98
N TYR A 54 14.17 2.49 -1.11
CA TYR A 54 14.61 2.98 0.19
C TYR A 54 15.09 1.83 1.10
N ILE A 55 14.32 0.74 1.19
CA ILE A 55 14.71 -0.43 1.99
C ILE A 55 15.95 -1.12 1.41
N ASN A 56 16.04 -1.28 0.09
CA ASN A 56 17.20 -1.88 -0.56
C ASN A 56 18.49 -1.08 -0.31
N ARG A 57 18.41 0.26 -0.26
CA ARG A 57 19.54 1.09 0.16
C ARG A 57 20.00 0.77 1.58
N LYS A 58 19.08 0.56 2.53
CA LYS A 58 19.42 0.14 3.90
C LYS A 58 20.08 -1.23 3.92
N ILE A 59 19.53 -2.20 3.19
CA ILE A 59 20.12 -3.55 3.07
C ILE A 59 21.54 -3.46 2.55
N ASN A 60 21.77 -2.71 1.48
CA ASN A 60 23.11 -2.57 0.88
C ASN A 60 24.11 -1.90 1.83
N ARG A 61 23.69 -0.90 2.61
CA ARG A 61 24.52 -0.29 3.66
C ARG A 61 24.94 -1.29 4.73
N ILE A 62 24.00 -2.14 5.18
CA ILE A 62 24.31 -3.18 6.17
C ILE A 62 25.26 -4.21 5.57
N LYS A 63 25.03 -4.66 4.33
CA LYS A 63 25.93 -5.59 3.62
C LYS A 63 27.34 -5.03 3.48
N SER A 64 27.50 -3.76 3.10
CA SER A 64 28.81 -3.12 3.03
C SER A 64 29.49 -3.00 4.39
N TYR A 65 28.72 -2.78 5.46
CA TYR A 65 29.27 -2.70 6.82
C TYR A 65 29.75 -4.07 7.33
N ILE A 66 29.01 -5.15 7.02
CA ILE A 66 29.46 -6.53 7.27
C ILE A 66 30.74 -6.83 6.49
N ALA A 67 30.77 -6.48 5.20
CA ALA A 67 31.91 -6.74 4.32
C ALA A 67 33.20 -6.00 4.75
N ALA A 68 33.09 -4.92 5.52
CA ALA A 68 34.24 -4.19 6.06
C ALA A 68 35.03 -4.99 7.13
N GLY A 69 34.50 -6.11 7.63
CA GLY A 69 35.25 -7.07 8.46
C GLY A 69 35.52 -6.67 9.91
N ASN A 70 35.16 -5.46 10.33
CA ASN A 70 35.43 -4.93 11.68
C ASN A 70 34.39 -5.35 12.75
N LEU A 71 33.75 -6.51 12.57
CA LEU A 71 32.58 -6.93 13.37
C LEU A 71 32.81 -8.31 13.98
N SER A 72 32.38 -8.49 15.22
CA SER A 72 32.30 -9.80 15.86
C SER A 72 31.26 -10.70 15.18
N ALA A 73 31.41 -12.02 15.32
CA ALA A 73 30.46 -13.00 14.80
C ALA A 73 29.02 -12.73 15.29
N GLU A 74 28.86 -12.31 16.54
CA GLU A 74 27.56 -11.98 17.13
C GLU A 74 26.92 -10.74 16.48
N GLN A 75 27.72 -9.71 16.19
CA GLN A 75 27.25 -8.53 15.47
C GLN A 75 26.84 -8.87 14.04
N VAL A 76 27.63 -9.70 13.33
CA VAL A 76 27.30 -10.18 11.99
C VAL A 76 25.96 -10.92 12.00
N LYS A 77 25.75 -11.84 12.95
CA LYS A 77 24.49 -12.59 13.11
C LYS A 77 23.29 -11.67 13.30
N ARG A 78 23.41 -10.64 14.16
CA ARG A 78 22.34 -9.63 14.34
C ARG A 78 22.04 -8.85 13.07
N LEU A 79 23.07 -8.45 12.33
CA LEU A 79 22.91 -7.68 11.09
C LEU A 79 22.31 -8.54 9.96
N GLN A 80 22.67 -9.82 9.89
CA GLN A 80 22.05 -10.78 8.97
C GLN A 80 20.56 -10.97 9.27
N HIS A 81 20.20 -11.14 10.54
CA HIS A 81 18.79 -11.19 10.96
C HIS A 81 18.03 -9.91 10.55
N ARG A 82 18.65 -8.72 10.70
CA ARG A 82 18.07 -7.45 10.26
C ARG A 82 17.90 -7.38 8.73
N ILE A 83 18.86 -7.89 7.95
CA ILE A 83 18.75 -7.98 6.49
C ILE A 83 17.55 -8.86 6.10
N GLU A 84 17.36 -9.98 6.77
CA GLU A 84 16.24 -10.90 6.50
C GLU A 84 14.89 -10.21 6.70
N ILE A 85 14.72 -9.51 7.84
CA ILE A 85 13.53 -8.68 8.12
C ILE A 85 13.33 -7.65 7.01
N LEU A 86 14.35 -6.85 6.69
CA LEU A 86 14.24 -5.79 5.67
C LEU A 86 13.90 -6.34 4.29
N THR A 87 14.43 -7.51 3.94
CA THR A 87 14.14 -8.17 2.67
C THR A 87 12.66 -8.54 2.58
N LEU A 88 12.11 -9.16 3.62
CA LEU A 88 10.68 -9.48 3.69
C LEU A 88 9.80 -8.23 3.78
N GLN A 89 10.22 -7.17 4.49
CA GLN A 89 9.51 -5.89 4.49
C GLN A 89 9.43 -5.29 3.08
N ALA A 90 10.51 -5.34 2.30
CA ALA A 90 10.55 -4.84 0.93
C ALA A 90 9.67 -5.66 -0.02
N LEU A 91 9.72 -6.98 0.08
CA LEU A 91 8.92 -7.92 -0.70
C LEU A 91 7.42 -7.75 -0.40
N LEU A 92 7.08 -7.81 0.88
CA LEU A 92 5.70 -7.77 1.36
C LEU A 92 5.14 -6.35 1.36
N LYS A 93 5.98 -5.31 1.34
CA LYS A 93 5.57 -3.90 1.52
C LYS A 93 4.83 -3.70 2.85
N LEU A 94 5.34 -4.34 3.91
CA LEU A 94 4.82 -4.25 5.28
C LEU A 94 5.92 -3.71 6.20
N ASN A 95 5.59 -2.73 7.03
CA ASN A 95 6.51 -2.21 8.04
C ASN A 95 6.30 -2.95 9.38
N ASN A 96 6.69 -4.22 9.44
CA ASN A 96 6.69 -5.03 10.67
C ASN A 96 8.10 -5.56 10.93
N ASN A 97 8.59 -5.53 12.17
CA ASN A 97 9.92 -6.01 12.54
C ASN A 97 9.94 -7.47 13.00
N ASP A 98 8.77 -8.08 13.24
CA ASP A 98 8.66 -9.48 13.63
C ASP A 98 8.92 -10.38 12.40
N LEU A 99 10.03 -11.11 12.45
CA LEU A 99 10.46 -12.01 11.39
C LEU A 99 9.49 -13.18 11.20
N ASP A 100 8.95 -13.72 12.29
CA ASP A 100 8.06 -14.88 12.25
C ASP A 100 6.73 -14.50 11.64
N PHE A 101 6.20 -13.33 12.00
CA PHE A 101 5.04 -12.77 11.33
C PHE A 101 5.28 -12.58 9.83
N LEU A 102 6.41 -11.97 9.45
CA LEU A 102 6.70 -11.71 8.03
C LEU A 102 6.83 -13.02 7.23
N LYS A 103 7.52 -14.03 7.77
CA LYS A 103 7.60 -15.37 7.17
C LYS A 103 6.23 -16.01 7.04
N PHE A 104 5.44 -15.97 8.11
CA PHE A 104 4.07 -16.45 8.10
C PHE A 104 3.25 -15.77 7.00
N PHE A 105 3.33 -14.44 6.90
CA PHE A 105 2.58 -13.63 5.97
C PHE A 105 2.99 -13.86 4.51
N ASN A 106 4.26 -14.17 4.26
CA ASN A 106 4.73 -14.53 2.94
C ASN A 106 4.15 -15.86 2.43
N GLY A 107 3.59 -16.69 3.31
CA GLY A 107 2.95 -17.96 2.96
C GLY A 107 1.51 -17.85 2.44
N TYR A 108 0.93 -16.66 2.28
CA TYR A 108 -0.38 -16.53 1.64
C TYR A 108 -0.31 -16.80 0.14
N GLU A 109 -1.26 -17.56 -0.41
CA GLU A 109 -1.33 -17.86 -1.85
C GLU A 109 -1.40 -16.56 -2.68
N ASN A 110 -2.19 -15.59 -2.20
CA ASN A 110 -2.25 -14.25 -2.77
C ASN A 110 -1.80 -13.20 -1.74
N VAL A 111 -0.48 -13.04 -1.64
CA VAL A 111 0.17 -12.07 -0.73
C VAL A 111 -0.32 -10.63 -0.94
N ILE A 112 -0.58 -10.23 -2.18
CA ILE A 112 -1.05 -8.88 -2.51
C ILE A 112 -2.42 -8.63 -1.90
N HIS A 113 -3.34 -9.59 -2.05
CA HIS A 113 -4.67 -9.51 -1.50
C HIS A 113 -4.64 -9.59 0.04
N ALA A 114 -3.90 -10.54 0.61
CA ALA A 114 -3.72 -10.66 2.06
C ALA A 114 -3.20 -9.35 2.66
N ARG A 115 -2.19 -8.72 2.05
CA ARG A 115 -1.66 -7.42 2.46
C ARG A 115 -2.71 -6.33 2.45
N MET A 116 -3.52 -6.26 1.40
CA MET A 116 -4.57 -5.25 1.27
C MET A 116 -5.59 -5.38 2.42
N LEU A 117 -5.99 -6.61 2.75
CA LEU A 117 -6.86 -6.88 3.89
C LEU A 117 -6.19 -6.50 5.21
N TYR A 118 -4.95 -6.97 5.44
CA TYR A 118 -4.19 -6.71 6.65
C TYR A 118 -3.96 -5.22 6.90
N LEU A 119 -3.50 -4.45 5.92
CA LEU A 119 -3.28 -3.00 6.08
C LEU A 119 -4.58 -2.24 6.42
N ASN A 120 -5.74 -2.79 6.09
CA ASN A 120 -7.02 -2.22 6.51
C ASN A 120 -7.44 -2.67 7.92
N ALA A 121 -7.13 -3.92 8.26
CA ALA A 121 -7.63 -4.62 9.44
C ALA A 121 -6.61 -4.80 10.59
N TYR A 122 -5.36 -4.33 10.46
CA TYR A 122 -4.26 -4.68 11.37
C TYR A 122 -4.55 -4.37 12.86
N ASN A 123 -5.37 -3.37 13.15
CA ASN A 123 -5.76 -3.04 14.52
C ASN A 123 -6.75 -4.03 15.15
N LEU A 124 -7.45 -4.82 14.32
CA LEU A 124 -8.50 -5.77 14.70
C LEU A 124 -8.01 -7.21 14.76
N VAL A 125 -6.81 -7.48 14.26
CA VAL A 125 -6.22 -8.81 14.20
C VAL A 125 -4.91 -8.85 14.94
N GLN A 126 -4.52 -10.04 15.39
CA GLN A 126 -3.23 -10.30 16.01
C GLN A 126 -2.63 -11.59 15.45
N PHE A 127 -1.30 -11.65 15.46
CA PHE A 127 -0.59 -12.85 15.09
C PHE A 127 -0.37 -13.70 16.35
N ASN A 128 -0.83 -14.94 16.31
CA ASN A 128 -0.59 -15.92 17.35
C ASN A 128 0.66 -16.73 16.97
N GLU A 129 1.78 -16.47 17.65
CA GLU A 129 3.07 -17.07 17.34
C GLU A 129 3.09 -18.59 17.55
N GLU A 130 2.40 -19.10 18.57
CA GLU A 130 2.35 -20.52 18.91
C GLU A 130 1.56 -21.32 17.87
N LYS A 131 0.38 -20.83 17.51
CA LYS A 131 -0.50 -21.47 16.54
C LYS A 131 -0.11 -21.17 15.10
N LYS A 132 0.78 -20.19 14.88
CA LYS A 132 1.13 -19.63 13.57
C LYS A 132 -0.13 -19.30 12.75
N ILE A 133 -1.04 -18.51 13.33
CA ILE A 133 -2.26 -18.02 12.67
C ILE A 133 -2.46 -16.53 12.94
N ILE A 134 -3.23 -15.86 12.06
CA ILE A 134 -3.83 -14.56 12.38
C ILE A 134 -5.22 -14.80 12.94
N GLU A 135 -5.51 -14.22 14.10
CA GLU A 135 -6.80 -14.31 14.77
C GLU A 135 -7.37 -12.92 15.06
N LEU A 136 -8.67 -12.85 15.33
CA LEU A 136 -9.31 -11.61 15.72
C LEU A 136 -8.96 -11.27 17.18
N LYS A 137 -8.68 -10.00 17.46
CA LYS A 137 -8.51 -9.54 18.85
C LYS A 137 -9.81 -9.60 19.64
N ASN A 138 -10.93 -9.37 18.95
CA ASN A 138 -12.28 -9.38 19.52
C ASN A 138 -13.22 -10.04 18.51
N PRO A 139 -14.28 -10.74 18.98
CA PRO A 139 -15.26 -11.33 18.07
C PRO A 139 -15.93 -10.25 17.21
N ILE A 140 -16.11 -10.57 15.93
CA ILE A 140 -16.77 -9.69 14.95
C ILE A 140 -17.99 -10.42 14.42
N ASP A 141 -19.15 -9.77 14.52
CA ASP A 141 -20.38 -10.23 13.89
C ASP A 141 -20.28 -10.09 12.35
N GLU A 142 -20.42 -11.22 11.64
CA GLU A 142 -20.20 -11.29 10.19
C GLU A 142 -21.26 -10.54 9.40
N ALA A 143 -22.55 -10.67 9.76
CA ALA A 143 -23.64 -9.99 9.07
C ALA A 143 -23.55 -8.46 9.19
N ASN A 144 -23.24 -7.95 10.38
CA ASN A 144 -23.03 -6.54 10.62
C ASN A 144 -21.76 -6.02 9.92
N ALA A 145 -20.68 -6.82 9.89
CA ALA A 145 -19.48 -6.46 9.15
C ALA A 145 -19.74 -6.32 7.65
N GLU A 146 -20.51 -7.24 7.07
CA GLU A 146 -20.92 -7.22 5.66
C GLU A 146 -21.82 -6.00 5.36
N ASN A 147 -22.85 -5.78 6.18
CA ASN A 147 -23.76 -4.65 6.02
C ASN A 147 -23.04 -3.30 6.12
N ARG A 148 -22.10 -3.15 7.05
CA ARG A 148 -21.27 -1.94 7.16
C ARG A 148 -20.35 -1.76 5.95
N ALA A 149 -19.74 -2.83 5.46
CA ALA A 149 -18.91 -2.77 4.27
C ALA A 149 -19.73 -2.29 3.05
N ASN A 150 -20.92 -2.88 2.84
CA ASN A 150 -21.83 -2.51 1.76
C ASN A 150 -22.31 -1.05 1.89
N LEU A 151 -22.63 -0.59 3.10
CA LEU A 151 -22.96 0.81 3.35
C LEU A 151 -21.77 1.74 3.03
N GLY A 152 -20.55 1.33 3.38
CA GLY A 152 -19.32 2.07 3.05
C GLY A 152 -19.07 2.17 1.55
N ASP A 153 -19.33 1.09 0.81
CA ASP A 153 -19.24 1.06 -0.65
C ASP A 153 -20.30 1.97 -1.30
N LEU A 154 -21.53 1.95 -0.79
CA LEU A 154 -22.60 2.85 -1.21
C LEU A 154 -22.24 4.31 -0.97
N ILE A 155 -21.79 4.66 0.24
CA ILE A 155 -21.36 6.03 0.59
C ILE A 155 -20.21 6.49 -0.31
N PHE A 156 -19.24 5.62 -0.58
CA PHE A 156 -18.13 5.95 -1.47
C PHE A 156 -18.62 6.20 -2.90
N GLY A 157 -19.49 5.34 -3.44
CA GLY A 157 -20.10 5.51 -4.76
C GLY A 157 -20.90 6.80 -4.88
N LEU A 158 -21.73 7.12 -3.87
CA LEU A 158 -22.49 8.37 -3.82
C LEU A 158 -21.57 9.60 -3.71
N ASN A 159 -20.45 9.52 -3.00
CA ASN A 159 -19.47 10.61 -2.93
C ASN A 159 -18.80 10.87 -4.28
N ILE A 160 -18.46 9.81 -5.03
CA ILE A 160 -17.94 9.95 -6.39
C ILE A 160 -18.99 10.67 -7.26
N LEU A 161 -20.24 10.21 -7.24
CA LEU A 161 -21.32 10.85 -8.00
C LEU A 161 -21.51 12.32 -7.63
N ALA A 162 -21.55 12.63 -6.33
CA ALA A 162 -21.68 14.00 -5.83
C ALA A 162 -20.51 14.90 -6.24
N SER A 163 -19.28 14.38 -6.30
CA SER A 163 -18.12 15.15 -6.76
C SER A 163 -18.28 15.60 -8.22
N TYR A 164 -18.87 14.77 -9.09
CA TYR A 164 -19.18 15.17 -10.45
C TYR A 164 -20.28 16.22 -10.52
N LEU A 165 -21.25 16.19 -9.61
CA LEU A 165 -22.26 17.25 -9.54
C LEU A 165 -21.61 18.60 -9.21
N ILE A 166 -20.60 18.64 -8.34
CA ILE A 166 -19.85 19.88 -8.05
C ILE A 166 -19.18 20.42 -9.32
N PHE A 167 -18.60 19.55 -10.15
CA PHE A 167 -18.01 19.96 -11.42
C PHE A 167 -19.02 20.62 -12.38
N LEU A 168 -20.26 20.14 -12.38
CA LEU A 168 -21.32 20.65 -13.24
C LEU A 168 -21.92 21.97 -12.75
N ILE A 169 -21.75 22.34 -11.48
CA ILE A 169 -22.40 23.53 -10.88
C ILE A 169 -22.15 24.80 -11.71
N PRO A 170 -20.90 25.18 -12.06
CA PRO A 170 -20.66 26.42 -12.79
C PRO A 170 -21.28 26.40 -14.19
N VAL A 171 -21.23 25.27 -14.89
CA VAL A 171 -21.69 25.17 -16.28
C VAL A 171 -23.21 25.11 -16.37
N VAL A 172 -23.87 24.41 -15.43
CA VAL A 172 -25.32 24.19 -15.48
C VAL A 172 -26.11 25.34 -14.85
N PHE A 173 -25.63 25.89 -13.74
CA PHE A 173 -26.36 26.90 -12.96
C PHE A 173 -25.81 28.32 -13.15
N PHE A 174 -24.56 28.49 -13.58
CA PHE A 174 -23.93 29.80 -13.77
C PHE A 174 -23.20 29.93 -15.12
N PRO A 175 -23.82 29.54 -16.25
CA PRO A 175 -23.13 29.46 -17.54
C PRO A 175 -22.55 30.81 -18.00
N GLU A 176 -23.25 31.92 -17.71
CA GLU A 176 -22.82 33.27 -18.06
C GLU A 176 -21.53 33.70 -17.34
N ASN A 177 -21.24 33.08 -16.19
CA ASN A 177 -20.04 33.33 -15.40
C ASN A 177 -18.84 32.47 -15.85
N VAL A 178 -19.03 31.54 -16.78
CA VAL A 178 -17.96 30.67 -17.30
C VAL A 178 -17.50 31.21 -18.65
N THR A 179 -16.28 31.72 -18.69
CA THR A 179 -15.65 32.29 -19.89
C THR A 179 -14.30 31.62 -20.16
N PRO A 180 -13.76 31.69 -21.39
CA PRO A 180 -12.43 31.16 -21.70
C PRO A 180 -11.30 31.74 -20.81
N HIS A 181 -11.48 32.94 -20.28
CA HIS A 181 -10.48 33.62 -19.46
C HIS A 181 -10.47 33.16 -18.00
N ASN A 182 -11.60 32.69 -17.46
CA ASN A 182 -11.73 32.29 -16.06
C ASN A 182 -11.94 30.79 -15.84
N VAL A 183 -12.21 30.02 -16.90
CA VAL A 183 -12.45 28.57 -16.82
C VAL A 183 -11.29 27.83 -16.13
N PHE A 184 -10.04 28.23 -16.38
CA PHE A 184 -8.88 27.64 -15.73
C PHE A 184 -8.91 27.83 -14.20
N TRP A 185 -9.24 29.03 -13.73
CA TRP A 185 -9.32 29.33 -12.30
C TRP A 185 -10.49 28.61 -11.62
N ILE A 186 -11.62 28.50 -12.31
CA ILE A 186 -12.77 27.72 -11.85
C ILE A 186 -12.37 26.25 -11.66
N LEU A 187 -11.67 25.67 -12.65
CA LEU A 187 -11.17 24.29 -12.57
C LEU A 187 -10.11 24.11 -11.48
N ALA A 188 -9.22 25.09 -11.29
CA ALA A 188 -8.18 25.07 -10.26
C ALA A 188 -8.75 25.02 -8.84
N ILE A 189 -9.97 25.51 -8.61
CA ILE A 189 -10.66 25.44 -7.31
C ILE A 189 -11.50 24.16 -7.20
N ILE A 190 -12.23 23.80 -8.25
CA ILE A 190 -13.13 22.64 -8.25
C ILE A 190 -12.35 21.33 -8.15
N PHE A 191 -11.23 21.20 -8.86
CA PHE A 191 -10.49 19.95 -8.91
C PHE A 191 -9.93 19.53 -7.53
N PRO A 192 -9.29 20.42 -6.73
CA PRO A 192 -8.94 20.12 -5.35
C PRO A 192 -10.14 19.76 -4.46
N LEU A 193 -11.26 20.47 -4.60
CA LEU A 193 -12.47 20.18 -3.80
C LEU A 193 -13.03 18.79 -4.10
N MET A 194 -13.15 18.42 -5.38
CA MET A 194 -13.54 17.08 -5.80
C MET A 194 -12.56 16.03 -5.28
N SER A 195 -11.26 16.27 -5.41
CA SER A 195 -10.22 15.37 -4.95
C SER A 195 -10.30 15.12 -3.44
N LEU A 196 -10.54 16.18 -2.67
CA LEU A 196 -10.72 16.11 -1.21
C LEU A 196 -11.98 15.32 -0.84
N GLN A 197 -13.09 15.55 -1.54
CA GLN A 197 -14.34 14.82 -1.32
C GLN A 197 -14.21 13.32 -1.64
N ILE A 198 -13.63 12.98 -2.80
CA ILE A 198 -13.39 11.59 -3.20
C ILE A 198 -12.47 10.91 -2.18
N PHE A 199 -11.42 11.61 -1.72
CA PHE A 199 -10.53 11.10 -0.69
C PHE A 199 -11.25 10.85 0.64
N ALA A 200 -12.12 11.76 1.08
CA ALA A 200 -12.94 11.60 2.27
C ALA A 200 -13.87 10.38 2.16
N GLY A 201 -14.59 10.25 1.03
CA GLY A 201 -15.43 9.08 0.75
C GLY A 201 -14.63 7.77 0.77
N TYR A 202 -13.44 7.75 0.16
CA TYR A 202 -12.54 6.59 0.18
C TYR A 202 -12.14 6.22 1.61
N LYS A 203 -11.78 7.20 2.45
CA LYS A 203 -11.39 6.97 3.85
C LYS A 203 -12.54 6.41 4.68
N ILE A 204 -13.76 6.93 4.49
CA ILE A 204 -14.96 6.44 5.17
C ILE A 204 -15.26 5.00 4.75
N GLY A 205 -15.33 4.73 3.44
CA GLY A 205 -15.56 3.38 2.93
C GLY A 205 -14.49 2.40 3.40
N LYS A 206 -13.20 2.81 3.36
CA LYS A 206 -12.09 2.03 3.88
C LYS A 206 -12.27 1.69 5.37
N PHE A 207 -12.71 2.65 6.18
CA PHE A 207 -12.99 2.45 7.61
C PHE A 207 -14.13 1.45 7.85
N MET A 208 -15.22 1.56 7.09
CA MET A 208 -16.37 0.67 7.25
C MET A 208 -16.06 -0.77 6.84
N ARG A 209 -15.19 -0.98 5.85
CA ARG A 209 -14.75 -2.31 5.39
C ARG A 209 -13.79 -3.04 6.34
N ARG A 210 -13.24 -2.38 7.38
CA ARG A 210 -12.17 -2.96 8.22
C ARG A 210 -12.55 -4.29 8.89
N LYS A 211 -13.78 -4.38 9.40
CA LYS A 211 -14.28 -5.59 10.06
C LYS A 211 -14.43 -6.75 9.08
N LYS A 212 -15.02 -6.49 7.90
CA LYS A 212 -15.12 -7.47 6.81
C LYS A 212 -13.74 -7.95 6.37
N HIS A 213 -12.80 -7.03 6.15
CA HIS A 213 -11.43 -7.40 5.76
C HIS A 213 -10.71 -8.22 6.84
N ALA A 214 -10.98 -7.98 8.12
CA ALA A 214 -10.43 -8.81 9.20
C ALA A 214 -10.95 -10.26 9.10
N LEU A 215 -12.26 -10.42 8.89
CA LEU A 215 -12.90 -11.73 8.71
C LEU A 215 -12.42 -12.44 7.44
N GLU A 216 -12.25 -11.72 6.34
CA GLU A 216 -11.70 -12.28 5.10
C GLU A 216 -10.24 -12.73 5.28
N LEU A 217 -9.43 -11.93 5.99
CA LEU A 217 -8.01 -12.24 6.22
C LEU A 217 -7.83 -13.56 6.97
N ILE A 218 -8.61 -13.81 8.03
CA ILE A 218 -8.51 -15.05 8.80
C ILE A 218 -9.03 -16.27 8.04
N LYS A 219 -9.85 -16.06 7.00
CA LYS A 219 -10.39 -17.11 6.12
C LYS A 219 -9.50 -17.38 4.90
N LEU A 220 -8.46 -16.57 4.67
CA LEU A 220 -7.59 -16.71 3.50
C LEU A 220 -6.75 -17.98 3.58
N LYS A 221 -6.66 -18.67 2.43
CA LYS A 221 -5.80 -19.84 2.27
C LYS A 221 -4.32 -19.45 2.28
N ARG A 222 -3.53 -20.28 2.96
CA ARG A 222 -2.08 -20.22 2.95
C ARG A 222 -1.55 -21.46 2.25
N ILE A 223 -0.40 -21.32 1.62
CA ILE A 223 0.39 -22.45 1.14
C ILE A 223 1.14 -22.96 2.36
N ASP A 224 0.74 -24.13 2.87
CA ASP A 224 1.38 -24.71 4.05
C ASP A 224 2.86 -24.91 3.80
N SER A 225 3.67 -24.24 4.62
CA SER A 225 5.11 -24.11 4.44
C SER A 225 5.89 -25.32 4.99
N THR A 226 5.29 -26.51 4.98
CA THR A 226 6.00 -27.75 5.32
C THR A 226 7.01 -28.16 4.24
N GLU A 227 7.02 -27.51 3.07
CA GLU A 227 7.88 -27.95 1.95
C GLU A 227 8.81 -26.89 1.31
N ASN A 228 8.77 -25.61 1.67
CA ASN A 228 9.58 -24.58 0.96
C ASN A 228 10.30 -23.59 1.89
N ASN A 229 10.95 -24.08 2.95
CA ASN A 229 11.92 -23.30 3.73
C ASN A 229 13.27 -23.15 3.01
N THR A 230 13.24 -22.85 1.72
CA THR A 230 14.40 -22.43 0.94
C THR A 230 14.04 -21.15 0.22
N ILE A 231 14.29 -20.03 0.90
CA ILE A 231 14.67 -18.81 0.19
C ILE A 231 15.86 -19.23 -0.68
N PRO A 232 15.86 -19.04 -2.02
CA PRO A 232 17.07 -19.19 -2.79
C PRO A 232 18.01 -18.06 -2.35
N ILE A 233 18.85 -18.36 -1.38
CA ILE A 233 20.09 -17.63 -1.20
C ILE A 233 20.93 -18.17 -2.35
N GLU A 234 21.20 -17.34 -3.35
CA GLU A 234 22.33 -17.59 -4.24
C GLU A 234 23.60 -17.56 -3.38
N THR A 235 23.91 -18.71 -2.78
CA THR A 235 25.19 -18.96 -2.11
C THR A 235 26.21 -19.15 -3.22
N ASN A 236 27.02 -18.12 -3.44
CA ASN A 236 28.31 -18.33 -4.08
C ASN A 236 29.10 -19.33 -3.23
N ASN A 237 29.40 -20.47 -3.84
CA ASN A 237 30.05 -21.62 -3.22
C ASN A 237 31.35 -21.23 -2.52
N ASN A 238 31.46 -21.54 -1.23
CA ASN A 238 32.72 -21.93 -0.62
C ASN A 238 32.43 -22.88 0.58
N PRO A 239 32.91 -24.14 0.57
CA PRO A 239 32.63 -25.09 1.63
C PRO A 239 33.71 -25.01 2.72
N ASN A 240 33.34 -24.65 3.94
CA ASN A 240 33.90 -25.31 5.12
C ASN A 240 33.15 -24.99 6.43
N GLU A 241 32.90 -26.09 7.16
CA GLU A 241 32.79 -26.22 8.62
C GLU A 241 31.50 -25.82 9.36
N ASN A 242 30.70 -26.87 9.59
CA ASN A 242 30.08 -27.31 10.85
C ASN A 242 30.39 -26.49 12.12
N ASN A 243 29.36 -25.99 12.80
CA ASN A 243 28.97 -26.49 14.13
C ASN A 243 27.68 -25.85 14.65
N ILE A 244 26.81 -26.69 15.19
CA ILE A 244 25.60 -26.33 15.95
C ILE A 244 26.03 -26.04 17.39
N ILE A 245 25.77 -24.84 17.89
CA ILE A 245 25.67 -24.60 19.34
C ILE A 245 24.50 -23.63 19.60
N SER A 246 23.43 -24.18 20.17
CA SER A 246 22.35 -23.42 20.80
C SER A 246 22.82 -22.91 22.16
N ILE A 247 22.73 -21.60 22.41
CA ILE A 247 22.88 -21.04 23.76
C ILE A 247 21.80 -19.96 23.93
N GLU A 248 20.89 -20.21 24.88
CA GLU A 248 19.96 -19.24 25.44
C GLU A 248 20.72 -18.11 26.12
N THR A 249 20.28 -16.85 25.99
CA THR A 249 20.24 -15.95 27.17
C THR A 249 19.55 -14.61 26.92
N LYS A 250 18.55 -14.39 27.78
CA LYS A 250 18.21 -13.17 28.55
C LYS A 250 18.37 -11.82 27.85
N SER A 251 17.21 -11.30 27.47
CA SER A 251 16.94 -9.91 27.16
C SER A 251 17.43 -8.93 28.22
N ASN A 252 18.24 -7.96 27.82
CA ASN A 252 18.16 -6.60 28.34
C ASN A 252 17.99 -5.65 27.13
N PRO A 253 17.00 -4.75 27.11
CA PRO A 253 16.76 -3.88 25.98
C PRO A 253 17.75 -2.72 25.97
N ILE A 254 18.44 -2.50 24.86
CA ILE A 254 19.10 -1.22 24.54
C ILE A 254 18.30 -0.57 23.42
N ASP A 255 17.97 0.71 23.57
CA ASP A 255 17.21 1.50 22.61
C ASP A 255 18.01 1.70 21.30
N ILE A 256 17.60 0.96 20.27
CA ILE A 256 18.29 0.82 18.98
C ILE A 256 17.97 1.99 18.02
N ASN A 257 17.18 2.98 18.47
CA ASN A 257 16.99 4.24 17.73
C ASN A 257 18.24 5.15 17.77
N LYS A 258 19.31 4.72 18.45
CA LYS A 258 20.56 5.45 18.63
C LYS A 258 21.73 4.95 17.75
N ILE A 259 21.45 4.34 16.59
CA ILE A 259 22.49 4.27 15.55
C ILE A 259 22.64 5.71 15.01
N PRO A 260 23.76 6.42 15.22
CA PRO A 260 23.84 7.84 14.90
C PRO A 260 23.74 8.06 13.38
N ASP A 261 22.91 9.01 12.97
CA ASP A 261 22.93 9.63 11.64
C ASP A 261 24.19 10.54 11.44
N GLU A 262 25.22 10.43 12.28
CA GLU A 262 26.47 11.16 12.16
C GLU A 262 27.50 10.40 11.32
N ALA A 263 27.30 10.43 10.01
CA ALA A 263 28.39 10.24 9.05
C ALA A 263 28.24 11.22 7.89
N ASN A 264 28.16 12.51 8.22
CA ASN A 264 28.44 13.59 7.28
C ASN A 264 28.92 14.83 8.03
N LYS A 265 30.17 14.78 8.50
CA LYS A 265 30.96 15.98 8.78
C LYS A 265 32.41 15.75 8.38
N VAL A 266 32.63 15.65 7.06
CA VAL A 266 33.97 15.81 6.48
C VAL A 266 34.41 17.24 6.78
N THR A 267 35.27 17.41 7.78
CA THR A 267 35.90 18.71 8.08
C THR A 267 37.21 18.74 7.31
N ILE A 268 37.24 19.42 6.16
CA ILE A 268 38.47 19.63 5.39
C ILE A 268 39.30 20.67 6.16
N LYS A 269 40.40 20.24 6.79
CA LYS A 269 41.45 21.15 7.26
C LYS A 269 42.41 21.44 6.11
N VAL A 270 42.29 22.62 5.49
CA VAL A 270 43.29 23.13 4.56
C VAL A 270 44.47 23.66 5.37
N LYS A 271 45.63 23.03 5.25
CA LYS A 271 46.91 23.58 5.74
C LYS A 271 47.41 24.57 4.69
N LYS A 272 47.55 25.85 5.06
CA LYS A 272 48.33 26.82 4.28
C LYS A 272 49.82 26.54 4.55
N ASN A 273 50.57 26.27 3.48
CA ASN A 273 51.99 26.58 3.40
C ASN A 273 52.14 27.79 2.48
#